data_AF-A0A6A6Z678-F1
#
_entry.id   AF-A0A6A6Z678-F1
#
_cell.length_a   1.000
_cell.length_b   1.000
_cell.length_c   1.000
_cell.angle_alpha   90.00
_cell.angle_beta   90.00
_cell.angle_gamma   90.00
#
_symmetry.space_group_name_H-M   'P 1'
#
loop_
_entity.id
_entity.type
_entity.pdbx_description
1 polymer ?
#
loop_
_entity_poly.entity_id
_entity_poly.type
_entity_poly.pdbx_seq_one_letter_code
_entity_poly.pdbx_strand_id
1 'polypeptide(L)'
;KRLLLACPFNKKDPARYGRCHRVTLTKISFVKQHLSRKHQLPIYCSRCMSTFDTEAERDTHARASACELSPIVNLEGITEAQRKRLREKVPSGMNEEQQWFTIFDMLFPDFSPRPRTAYIDPDLSEELCSFRDFATNAGSGIMIQQLRDNGFIGDLCDSQISSLLETVITDGFQVIIERW
;
A
#
# COMPACT_ATOMS: atom_id res chain seq x y z
N LYS A 1 -21.64 5.00 15.71
CA LYS A 1 -21.12 3.99 14.74
C LYS A 1 -19.63 3.83 15.05
N ARG A 2 -19.09 2.61 15.23
CA ARG A 2 -17.64 2.42 15.45
C ARG A 2 -16.93 2.43 14.09
N LEU A 3 -15.89 3.23 13.93
CA LEU A 3 -15.06 3.24 12.71
C LEU A 3 -14.27 1.94 12.57
N LEU A 4 -14.15 1.44 11.34
CA LEU A 4 -13.37 0.24 11.01
C LEU A 4 -12.02 0.66 10.45
N LEU A 5 -10.95 0.05 10.93
CA LEU A 5 -9.62 0.26 10.37
C LEU A 5 -9.57 -0.36 8.97
N ALA A 6 -8.83 0.28 8.08
CA ALA A 6 -8.59 -0.25 6.74
C ALA A 6 -7.40 -1.23 6.74
N CYS A 7 -7.32 -2.08 5.72
CA CYS A 7 -6.10 -2.84 5.47
C CYS A 7 -5.03 -1.91 4.86
N PRO A 8 -3.79 -1.86 5.41
CA PRO A 8 -2.71 -1.04 4.85
C PRO A 8 -2.44 -1.28 3.36
N PHE A 9 -2.46 -2.54 2.90
CA PHE A 9 -2.25 -2.87 1.49
C PHE A 9 -3.39 -2.38 0.59
N ASN A 10 -4.65 -2.48 1.04
CA ASN A 10 -5.79 -1.90 0.34
C ASN A 10 -5.74 -0.37 0.32
N LYS A 11 -5.29 0.27 1.40
CA LYS A 11 -5.10 1.72 1.43
C LYS A 11 -4.00 2.20 0.50
N LYS A 12 -2.93 1.43 0.34
CA LYS A 12 -1.83 1.72 -0.59
C LYS A 12 -2.28 1.53 -2.05
N ASP A 13 -2.88 0.39 -2.35
CA ASP A 13 -3.30 0.02 -3.70
C ASP A 13 -4.69 -0.67 -3.65
N PRO A 14 -5.77 0.12 -3.75
CA PRO A 14 -7.13 -0.41 -3.71
C PRO A 14 -7.43 -1.34 -4.89
N ALA A 15 -6.85 -1.09 -6.06
CA ALA A 15 -7.10 -1.86 -7.28
C ALA A 15 -6.56 -3.29 -7.12
N ARG A 16 -5.33 -3.43 -6.62
CA ARG A 16 -4.70 -4.74 -6.39
C ARG A 16 -5.29 -5.48 -5.18
N TYR A 17 -5.64 -4.75 -4.12
CA TYR A 17 -6.04 -5.34 -2.84
C TYR A 17 -7.51 -5.11 -2.47
N GLY A 18 -8.39 -4.90 -3.44
CA GLY A 18 -9.82 -4.62 -3.23
C GLY A 18 -10.53 -5.63 -2.31
N ARG A 19 -10.18 -6.93 -2.41
CA ARG A 19 -10.71 -7.98 -1.52
C ARG A 19 -10.47 -7.73 -0.03
N CYS A 20 -9.47 -6.93 0.34
CA CYS A 20 -9.17 -6.60 1.73
C CYS A 20 -10.07 -5.48 2.28
N HIS A 21 -10.79 -4.74 1.42
CA HIS A 21 -11.74 -3.69 1.83
C HIS A 21 -12.90 -4.27 2.66
N ARG A 22 -13.35 -5.48 2.33
CA ARG A 22 -14.47 -6.17 2.99
C ARG A 22 -14.12 -6.78 4.34
N VAL A 23 -12.87 -6.65 4.79
CA VAL A 23 -12.40 -7.27 6.03
C VAL A 23 -12.72 -6.37 7.22
N THR A 24 -13.45 -6.89 8.19
CA THR A 24 -13.84 -6.15 9.40
C THR A 24 -12.68 -6.06 10.40
N LEU A 25 -11.93 -4.96 10.38
CA LEU A 25 -10.79 -4.73 11.29
C LEU A 25 -11.17 -3.70 12.36
N THR A 26 -11.72 -4.17 13.49
CA THR A 26 -12.17 -3.27 14.58
C THR A 26 -11.06 -2.81 15.52
N LYS A 27 -9.90 -3.49 15.53
CA LYS A 27 -8.76 -3.23 16.43
C LYS A 27 -7.44 -3.52 15.72
N ILE A 28 -6.35 -2.94 16.22
CA ILE A 28 -4.99 -3.14 15.69
C ILE A 28 -4.54 -4.61 15.73
N SER A 29 -4.96 -5.39 16.73
CA SER A 29 -4.66 -6.82 16.77
C SER A 29 -5.22 -7.58 15.55
N PHE A 30 -6.41 -7.18 15.07
CA PHE A 30 -7.02 -7.76 13.86
C PHE A 30 -6.30 -7.31 12.60
N VAL A 31 -5.85 -6.04 12.54
CA VAL A 31 -5.00 -5.56 11.43
C VAL A 31 -3.73 -6.40 11.34
N LYS A 32 -3.01 -6.58 12.46
CA LYS A 32 -1.78 -7.40 12.52
C LYS A 32 -2.03 -8.86 12.11
N GLN A 33 -3.13 -9.45 12.57
CA GLN A 33 -3.50 -10.82 12.19
C GLN A 33 -3.88 -10.95 10.71
N HIS A 34 -4.58 -9.97 10.15
CA HIS A 34 -4.92 -9.95 8.73
C HIS A 34 -3.65 -9.85 7.88
N LEU A 35 -2.78 -8.89 8.20
CA LEU A 35 -1.48 -8.71 7.56
C LEU A 35 -0.66 -10.01 7.56
N SER A 36 -0.53 -10.65 8.73
CA SER A 36 0.23 -11.89 8.85
C SER A 36 -0.38 -13.08 8.10
N ARG A 37 -1.66 -13.05 7.71
CA ARG A 37 -2.29 -14.18 6.99
C ARG A 37 -2.42 -13.95 5.49
N LYS A 38 -2.50 -12.70 5.05
CA LYS A 38 -2.90 -12.36 3.67
C LYS A 38 -1.83 -11.64 2.87
N HIS A 39 -0.83 -11.07 3.54
CA HIS A 39 0.17 -10.22 2.90
C HIS A 39 1.59 -10.67 3.19
N GLN A 40 1.82 -11.92 3.57
CA GLN A 40 3.19 -12.45 3.69
C GLN A 40 3.84 -12.49 2.31
N LEU A 41 5.13 -12.19 2.27
CA LEU A 41 5.93 -12.47 1.09
C LEU A 41 5.86 -13.98 0.80
N PRO A 42 5.63 -14.40 -0.47
CA PRO A 42 5.63 -15.82 -0.80
C PRO A 42 7.00 -16.42 -0.50
N ILE A 43 7.07 -17.73 -0.29
CA ILE A 43 8.36 -18.43 -0.21
C ILE A 43 8.95 -18.43 -1.61
N TYR A 44 10.18 -17.94 -1.77
CA TYR A 44 10.78 -17.80 -3.11
C TYR A 44 12.25 -18.20 -3.15
N CYS A 45 12.72 -18.54 -4.34
CA CYS A 45 14.12 -18.77 -4.60
C CYS A 45 14.84 -17.44 -4.88
N SER A 46 15.94 -17.18 -4.20
CA SER A 46 16.74 -15.96 -4.40
C SER A 46 17.49 -15.91 -5.74
N ARG A 47 17.58 -17.03 -6.47
CA ARG A 47 18.25 -17.11 -7.79
C ARG A 47 17.29 -16.82 -8.93
N CYS A 48 16.20 -17.57 -9.01
CA CYS A 48 15.25 -17.49 -10.13
C CYS A 48 13.99 -16.67 -9.82
N MET A 49 13.77 -16.28 -8.56
CA MET A 49 12.57 -15.58 -8.06
C MET A 49 11.26 -16.37 -8.16
N SER A 50 11.30 -17.66 -8.52
CA SER A 50 10.13 -18.54 -8.47
C SER A 50 9.60 -18.68 -7.05
N THR A 51 8.27 -18.73 -6.92
CA THR A 51 7.55 -18.88 -5.65
C THR A 51 7.12 -20.32 -5.39
N PHE A 52 7.00 -20.69 -4.12
CA PHE A 52 6.70 -22.05 -3.64
C PHE A 52 5.68 -22.00 -2.50
N ASP A 53 4.98 -23.11 -2.28
CA ASP A 53 4.04 -23.23 -1.16
C ASP A 53 4.76 -23.60 0.14
N THR A 54 5.91 -24.29 0.04
CA THR A 54 6.72 -24.72 1.19
C THR A 54 8.21 -24.42 1.06
N GLU A 55 8.89 -24.26 2.19
CA GLU A 55 10.36 -24.09 2.22
C GLU A 55 11.08 -25.33 1.69
N ALA A 56 10.51 -26.53 1.90
CA ALA A 56 11.05 -27.79 1.40
C ALA A 56 11.03 -27.87 -0.14
N GLU A 57 9.98 -27.39 -0.79
CA GLU A 57 9.90 -27.29 -2.25
C GLU A 57 10.95 -26.32 -2.79
N ARG A 58 11.08 -25.14 -2.16
CA ARG A 58 12.10 -24.15 -2.51
C ARG A 58 13.51 -24.74 -2.36
N ASP A 59 13.78 -25.43 -1.26
CA ASP A 59 15.09 -26.04 -0.98
C ASP A 59 15.42 -27.15 -1.97
N THR A 60 14.44 -27.97 -2.32
CA THR A 60 14.58 -28.99 -3.37
C THR A 60 14.89 -28.35 -4.72
N HIS A 61 14.16 -27.29 -5.08
CA HIS A 61 14.42 -26.53 -6.30
C HIS A 61 15.82 -25.90 -6.29
N ALA A 62 16.24 -25.29 -5.19
CA ALA A 62 17.53 -24.61 -5.09
C ALA A 62 18.73 -25.57 -5.19
N ARG A 63 18.55 -26.84 -4.78
CA ARG A 63 19.56 -27.90 -4.93
C ARG A 63 19.59 -28.50 -6.34
N ALA A 64 18.54 -28.33 -7.14
CA ALA A 64 18.53 -28.79 -8.51
C ALA A 64 19.49 -27.96 -9.37
N SER A 65 20.29 -28.62 -10.21
CA SER A 65 21.25 -27.96 -11.10
C SER A 65 20.58 -27.07 -12.17
N ALA A 66 19.27 -27.22 -12.39
CA ALA A 66 18.48 -26.49 -13.39
C ALA A 66 17.98 -25.11 -12.91
N CYS A 67 18.31 -24.68 -11.69
CA CYS A 67 17.92 -23.34 -11.20
C CYS A 67 18.82 -22.25 -11.82
N GLU A 68 18.30 -21.56 -12.83
CA GLU A 68 18.99 -20.46 -13.51
C GLU A 68 18.76 -19.11 -12.80
N LEU A 69 19.75 -18.21 -12.90
CA LEU A 69 19.64 -16.87 -12.35
C LEU A 69 18.69 -16.03 -13.21
N SER A 70 17.69 -15.42 -12.57
CA SER A 70 16.71 -14.54 -13.22
C SER A 70 16.89 -13.10 -12.74
N PRO A 71 16.49 -12.09 -13.53
CA PRO A 71 16.38 -10.72 -13.03
C PRO A 71 15.57 -10.65 -11.75
N ILE A 72 15.92 -9.70 -10.88
CA ILE A 72 15.21 -9.49 -9.62
C ILE A 72 13.78 -9.04 -9.92
N VAL A 73 12.82 -9.87 -9.55
CA VAL A 73 11.39 -9.51 -9.54
C VAL A 73 11.07 -8.93 -8.17
N ASN A 74 10.44 -7.75 -8.15
CA ASN A 74 10.00 -7.14 -6.90
C ASN A 74 8.74 -7.86 -6.39
N LEU A 75 8.96 -8.90 -5.57
CA LEU A 75 7.87 -9.60 -4.89
C LEU A 75 7.29 -8.68 -3.80
N GLU A 76 6.01 -8.37 -3.92
CA GLU A 76 5.33 -7.52 -2.94
C GLU A 76 4.79 -8.38 -1.78
N GLY A 77 5.10 -7.97 -0.56
CA GLY A 77 4.64 -8.63 0.66
C GLY A 77 5.42 -8.20 1.88
N ILE A 78 5.00 -8.72 3.03
CA ILE A 78 5.63 -8.48 4.33
C ILE A 78 6.85 -9.37 4.45
N THR A 79 8.01 -8.75 4.56
CA THR A 79 9.29 -9.44 4.82
C THR A 79 9.30 -10.09 6.21
N GLU A 80 10.20 -11.05 6.42
CA GLU A 80 10.37 -11.67 7.75
C GLU A 80 10.75 -10.66 8.85
N ALA A 81 11.54 -9.64 8.50
CA ALA A 81 11.89 -8.56 9.41
C ALA A 81 10.65 -7.74 9.82
N GLN A 82 9.83 -7.33 8.85
CA GLN A 82 8.56 -6.63 9.12
C GLN A 82 7.58 -7.53 9.88
N ARG A 83 7.53 -8.83 9.57
CA ARG A 83 6.71 -9.83 10.29
C ARG A 83 7.09 -9.92 11.76
N LYS A 84 8.39 -9.89 12.08
CA LYS A 84 8.88 -9.86 13.46
C LYS A 84 8.43 -8.58 14.17
N ARG A 85 8.59 -7.42 13.53
CA ARG A 85 8.16 -6.13 14.07
C ARG A 85 6.65 -6.04 14.30
N LEU A 86 5.84 -6.64 13.42
CA LEU A 86 4.38 -6.70 13.61
C LEU A 86 3.97 -7.42 14.90
N ARG A 87 4.74 -8.41 15.35
CA ARG A 87 4.47 -9.14 16.60
C ARG A 87 4.79 -8.35 17.86
N GLU A 88 5.61 -7.30 17.76
CA GLU A 88 5.99 -6.48 18.90
C GLU A 88 4.79 -5.69 19.43
N LYS A 89 4.77 -5.43 20.74
CA LYS A 89 3.74 -4.58 21.35
C LYS A 89 3.93 -3.15 20.85
N VAL A 90 2.81 -2.50 20.54
CA VAL A 90 2.84 -1.07 20.20
C VAL A 90 3.07 -0.27 21.49
N PRO A 91 3.88 0.81 21.48
CA PRO A 91 4.15 1.61 22.66
C PRO A 91 2.88 2.11 23.36
N SER A 92 2.91 2.17 24.70
CA SER A 92 1.81 2.70 25.49
C SER A 92 1.61 4.21 25.21
N GLY A 93 0.38 4.63 24.98
CA GLY A 93 0.02 6.05 24.78
C GLY A 93 -0.43 6.41 23.35
N MET A 94 -0.33 5.48 22.39
CA MET A 94 -0.85 5.70 21.03
C MET A 94 -2.33 5.29 20.89
N ASN A 95 -3.14 6.14 20.26
CA ASN A 95 -4.50 5.79 19.84
C ASN A 95 -4.49 4.81 18.64
N GLU A 96 -5.62 4.19 18.32
CA GLU A 96 -5.68 3.15 17.26
C GLU A 96 -5.18 3.67 15.89
N GLU A 97 -5.49 4.92 15.53
CA GLU A 97 -5.05 5.51 14.27
C GLU A 97 -3.53 5.71 14.23
N GLN A 98 -2.93 6.22 15.30
CA GLN A 98 -1.47 6.37 15.42
C GLN A 98 -0.75 5.02 15.35
N GLN A 99 -1.32 3.98 15.97
CA GLN A 99 -0.79 2.63 15.88
C GLN A 99 -0.89 2.06 14.46
N TRP A 100 -2.00 2.33 13.77
CA TRP A 100 -2.19 1.92 12.38
C TRP A 100 -1.17 2.59 11.46
N PHE A 101 -0.98 3.89 11.63
CA PHE A 101 -0.01 4.69 10.90
C PHE A 101 1.43 4.22 11.15
N THR A 102 1.77 3.86 12.40
CA THR A 102 3.06 3.22 12.73
C THR A 102 3.27 1.92 11.96
N ILE A 103 2.21 1.12 11.79
CA ILE A 103 2.26 -0.10 10.98
C ILE A 103 2.42 0.26 9.50
N PHE A 104 1.67 1.22 8.99
CA PHE A 104 1.71 1.64 7.60
C PHE A 104 3.10 2.09 7.16
N ASP A 105 3.77 2.97 7.93
CA ASP A 105 5.11 3.46 7.59
C ASP A 105 6.17 2.36 7.68
N MET A 106 6.01 1.43 8.62
CA MET A 106 6.90 0.28 8.74
C MET A 106 6.76 -0.67 7.55
N LEU A 107 5.55 -0.79 7.00
CA LEU A 107 5.28 -1.59 5.81
C LEU A 107 5.74 -0.90 4.52
N PHE A 108 5.56 0.42 4.43
CA PHE A 108 5.74 1.21 3.21
C PHE A 108 6.53 2.50 3.50
N PRO A 109 7.82 2.40 3.86
CA PRO A 109 8.61 3.56 4.27
C PRO A 109 8.77 4.62 3.17
N ASP A 110 8.77 4.19 1.91
CA ASP A 110 8.95 5.06 0.75
C ASP A 110 7.61 5.52 0.13
N PHE A 111 6.48 5.19 0.75
CA PHE A 111 5.16 5.55 0.22
C PHE A 111 4.77 6.97 0.61
N SER A 112 4.74 7.85 -0.38
CA SER A 112 4.32 9.24 -0.25
C SER A 112 3.37 9.62 -1.41
N PRO A 113 2.28 10.36 -1.15
CA PRO A 113 1.84 10.83 0.16
C PRO A 113 1.26 9.70 1.02
N ARG A 114 1.28 9.88 2.34
CA ARG A 114 0.65 8.95 3.28
C ARG A 114 -0.88 8.98 3.11
N PRO A 115 -1.60 7.86 3.33
CA PRO A 115 -3.06 7.88 3.36
C PRO A 115 -3.59 8.90 4.37
N ARG A 116 -4.69 9.57 4.01
CA ARG A 116 -5.30 10.62 4.85
C ARG A 116 -5.88 10.08 6.16
N THR A 117 -6.39 8.84 6.17
CA THR A 117 -7.00 8.23 7.36
C THR A 117 -6.64 6.76 7.47
N ALA A 118 -6.66 6.23 8.69
CA ALA A 118 -6.51 4.80 8.96
C ALA A 118 -7.80 3.98 8.74
N TYR A 119 -8.91 4.62 8.38
CA TYR A 119 -10.25 4.04 8.47
C TYR A 119 -10.90 3.84 7.09
N ILE A 120 -11.84 2.89 7.05
CA ILE A 120 -12.80 2.76 5.96
C ILE A 120 -13.88 3.82 6.18
N ASP A 121 -14.31 4.46 5.09
CA ASP A 121 -15.42 5.39 5.14
C ASP A 121 -16.74 4.60 5.10
N PRO A 122 -17.55 4.64 6.16
CA PRO A 122 -18.74 3.81 6.28
C PRO A 122 -19.92 4.29 5.43
N ASP A 123 -19.83 5.47 4.81
CA ASP A 123 -20.91 6.11 4.09
C ASP A 123 -20.68 6.10 2.56
N LEU A 124 -19.53 5.60 2.11
CA LEU A 124 -19.20 5.36 0.71
C LEU A 124 -19.29 3.88 0.35
N SER A 125 -19.65 3.58 -0.89
CA SER A 125 -19.52 2.22 -1.43
C SER A 125 -18.04 1.80 -1.50
N GLU A 126 -17.79 0.49 -1.61
CA GLU A 126 -16.44 -0.06 -1.79
C GLU A 126 -15.75 0.54 -3.04
N GLU A 127 -16.52 0.69 -4.13
CA GLU A 127 -16.04 1.24 -5.38
C GLU A 127 -15.65 2.72 -5.23
N LEU A 128 -16.48 3.52 -4.54
CA LEU A 128 -16.20 4.94 -4.29
C LEU A 128 -15.02 5.12 -3.33
N CYS A 129 -14.92 4.30 -2.27
CA CYS A 129 -13.74 4.29 -1.40
C CYS A 129 -12.48 3.99 -2.18
N SER A 130 -12.52 2.96 -3.04
CA SER A 130 -11.37 2.53 -3.84
C SER A 130 -10.97 3.60 -4.86
N PHE A 131 -11.95 4.21 -5.54
CA PHE A 131 -11.70 5.32 -6.47
C PHE A 131 -11.10 6.53 -5.75
N ARG A 132 -11.64 6.91 -4.59
CA ARG A 132 -11.12 8.01 -3.77
C ARG A 132 -9.67 7.76 -3.34
N ASP A 133 -9.39 6.58 -2.81
CA ASP A 133 -8.04 6.21 -2.36
C ASP A 133 -7.07 6.18 -3.56
N PHE A 134 -7.49 5.66 -4.72
CA PHE A 134 -6.72 5.69 -5.96
C PHE A 134 -6.44 7.12 -6.44
N ALA A 135 -7.46 7.98 -6.48
CA ALA A 135 -7.32 9.38 -6.90
C ALA A 135 -6.37 10.16 -5.98
N THR A 136 -6.43 9.88 -4.67
CA THR A 136 -5.53 10.50 -3.68
C THR A 136 -4.09 10.02 -3.83
N ASN A 137 -3.87 8.73 -4.12
CA ASN A 137 -2.54 8.12 -4.13
C ASN A 137 -1.81 8.27 -5.48
N ALA A 138 -2.53 8.13 -6.59
CA ALA A 138 -1.96 8.09 -7.94
C ALA A 138 -2.48 9.21 -8.86
N GLY A 139 -3.57 9.89 -8.46
CA GLY A 139 -4.25 10.85 -9.32
C GLY A 139 -3.39 12.05 -9.69
N SER A 140 -2.58 12.58 -8.77
CA SER A 140 -1.65 13.69 -9.05
C SER A 140 -0.67 13.35 -10.17
N GLY A 141 0.00 12.20 -10.08
CA GLY A 141 0.93 11.73 -11.11
C GLY A 141 0.26 11.50 -12.46
N ILE A 142 -0.93 10.90 -12.47
CA ILE A 142 -1.72 10.70 -13.70
C ILE A 142 -2.08 12.03 -14.35
N MET A 143 -2.59 12.99 -13.57
CA MET A 143 -2.99 14.30 -14.08
C MET A 143 -1.80 15.10 -14.60
N ILE A 144 -0.65 15.08 -13.91
CA ILE A 144 0.59 15.72 -14.38
C ILE A 144 1.04 15.10 -15.70
N GLN A 145 1.01 13.78 -15.82
CA GLN A 145 1.36 13.10 -17.07
C GLN A 145 0.42 13.52 -18.21
N GLN A 146 -0.90 13.55 -17.96
CA GLN A 146 -1.87 13.99 -18.97
C GLN A 146 -1.65 15.45 -19.40
N LEU A 147 -1.33 16.35 -18.46
CA LEU A 147 -1.02 17.75 -18.80
C LEU A 147 0.24 17.87 -19.66
N ARG A 148 1.25 17.02 -19.43
CA ARG A 148 2.46 16.92 -20.27
C ARG A 148 2.13 16.38 -21.66
N ASP A 149 1.40 15.28 -21.74
CA ASP A 149 1.02 14.63 -23.00
C ASP A 149 0.22 15.57 -23.92
N ASN A 150 -0.57 16.47 -23.33
CA ASN A 150 -1.35 17.49 -24.05
C ASN A 150 -0.60 18.82 -24.28
N GLY A 151 0.67 18.92 -23.89
CA GLY A 151 1.51 20.10 -24.13
C GLY A 151 1.17 21.32 -23.27
N PHE A 152 0.33 21.18 -22.23
CA PHE A 152 0.05 22.26 -21.28
C PHE A 152 1.23 22.52 -20.33
N ILE A 153 2.05 21.49 -20.13
CA ILE A 153 3.21 21.51 -19.26
C ILE A 153 4.40 20.96 -20.06
N GLY A 154 5.44 21.77 -20.25
CA GLY A 154 6.70 21.32 -20.87
C GLY A 154 7.50 20.38 -19.97
N ASP A 155 8.78 20.14 -20.29
CA ASP A 155 9.70 19.48 -19.36
C ASP A 155 9.92 20.37 -18.13
N LEU A 156 9.07 20.20 -17.11
CA LEU A 156 9.25 20.87 -15.82
C LEU A 156 10.52 20.34 -15.16
N CYS A 157 11.63 21.02 -15.42
CA CYS A 157 12.87 20.86 -14.68
C CYS A 157 12.87 21.65 -13.36
N ASP A 158 11.81 22.43 -13.11
CA ASP A 158 11.65 23.20 -11.88
C ASP A 158 10.89 22.37 -10.83
N SER A 159 11.64 21.88 -9.85
CA SER A 159 11.13 21.07 -8.74
C SER A 159 10.05 21.80 -7.94
N GLN A 160 10.07 23.13 -7.92
CA GLN A 160 9.07 23.95 -7.24
C GLN A 160 7.71 23.91 -7.95
N ILE A 161 7.71 23.98 -9.27
CA ILE A 161 6.47 23.92 -10.07
C ILE A 161 5.84 22.53 -9.99
N SER A 162 6.65 21.48 -10.00
CA SER A 162 6.17 20.10 -9.87
C SER A 162 5.50 19.86 -8.51
N SER A 163 6.13 20.31 -7.42
CA SER A 163 5.56 20.21 -6.07
C SER A 163 4.27 21.03 -5.92
N LEU A 164 4.22 22.22 -6.50
CA LEU A 164 3.02 23.05 -6.48
C LEU A 164 1.86 22.38 -7.23
N LEU A 165 2.12 21.80 -8.39
CA LEU A 165 1.11 21.10 -9.18
C LEU A 165 0.58 19.86 -8.47
N GLU A 166 1.45 19.05 -7.87
CA GLU A 166 1.04 17.91 -7.04
C GLU A 166 0.11 18.35 -5.91
N THR A 167 0.44 19.46 -5.24
CA THR A 167 -0.37 20.03 -4.16
C THR A 167 -1.73 20.49 -4.69
N VAL A 168 -1.77 21.31 -5.74
CA VAL A 168 -3.02 21.85 -6.30
C VAL A 168 -3.94 20.73 -6.79
N ILE A 169 -3.40 19.71 -7.46
CA ILE A 169 -4.20 18.59 -7.96
C ILE A 169 -4.73 17.74 -6.79
N THR A 170 -3.89 17.47 -5.79
CA THR A 170 -4.29 16.71 -4.60
C THR A 170 -5.39 17.43 -3.81
N ASP A 171 -5.26 18.74 -3.64
CA ASP A 171 -6.27 19.58 -2.99
C ASP A 171 -7.54 19.69 -3.84
N GLY A 172 -7.41 19.77 -5.16
CA GLY A 172 -8.53 19.76 -6.10
C GLY A 172 -9.37 18.49 -5.98
N PHE A 173 -8.73 17.31 -5.95
CA PHE A 173 -9.43 16.05 -5.70
C PHE A 173 -10.14 16.07 -4.35
N GLN A 174 -9.49 16.59 -3.31
CA GLN A 174 -10.11 16.70 -1.99
C GLN A 174 -11.36 17.56 -2.01
N VAL A 175 -11.32 18.74 -2.63
CA VAL A 175 -12.48 19.62 -2.75
C VAL A 175 -13.61 18.94 -3.52
N ILE A 176 -13.31 18.16 -4.56
CA ILE A 176 -14.31 17.40 -5.31
C ILE A 176 -14.96 16.35 -4.39
N ILE A 177 -14.16 15.61 -3.62
CA ILE A 177 -14.63 14.57 -2.70
C ILE A 177 -15.49 15.17 -1.58
N GLU A 178 -15.11 16.32 -1.03
CA GLU A 178 -15.86 16.99 0.05
C GLU A 178 -17.16 17.64 -0.40
N ARG A 179 -17.29 17.95 -1.70
CA ARG A 179 -18.47 18.61 -2.28
C ARG A 179 -19.47 17.66 -2.92
N TRP A 180 -19.11 16.39 -3.08
CA TRP A 180 -19.99 15.35 -3.58
C TRP A 180 -20.92 14.87 -2.46
#